data_AF-A0A0B6YIZ0-F1
#
_entry.id   AF-A0A0B6YIZ0-F1
#
_cell.length_a   1.000
_cell.length_b   1.000
_cell.length_c   1.000
_cell.angle_alpha   90.00
_cell.angle_beta   90.00
_cell.angle_gamma   90.00
#
_symmetry.space_group_name_H-M   'P 1'
#
loop_
_entity.id
_entity.type
_entity.pdbx_description
1 polymer ?
#
loop_
_entity_poly.entity_id
_entity_poly.type
_entity_poly.pdbx_seq_one_letter_code
_entity_poly.pdbx_strand_id
1 'polypeptide(L)'
;DPRFLRTFLLTYRSFCTPRELLELLVKRFEIPEPKFNTTSIHDDNEALKIREDLKRFRNEYVKPVQFRVVNVFRHWVDHHFYDFERDHDLLDRLNNFLRSIKVKAMRKMADFISKSIQRKVNFFVSYV
;
A
#
# COMPACT_ATOMS: atom_id res chain seq x y z
N ASP A 1 10.22 10.71 -2.14
CA ASP A 1 11.05 11.58 -1.28
C ASP A 1 10.61 11.39 0.17
N PRO A 2 11.50 10.95 1.08
CA PRO A 2 11.21 10.83 2.51
C PRO A 2 10.80 12.14 3.19
N ARG A 3 11.33 13.30 2.76
CA ARG A 3 10.93 14.62 3.29
C ARG A 3 9.48 14.93 2.92
N PHE A 4 9.12 14.76 1.65
CA PHE A 4 7.75 14.91 1.19
C PHE A 4 6.78 14.05 2.00
N LEU A 5 7.12 12.77 2.23
CA LEU A 5 6.27 11.85 2.99
C LEU A 5 6.03 12.34 4.42
N ARG A 6 7.07 12.80 5.11
CA ARG A 6 6.94 13.35 6.47
C ARG A 6 6.07 14.60 6.48
N THR A 7 6.32 15.54 5.59
CA THR A 7 5.53 16.78 5.48
C THR A 7 4.06 16.47 5.16
N PHE A 8 3.82 15.55 4.23
CA PHE A 8 2.49 15.11 3.86
C PHE A 8 1.73 14.51 5.05
N LEU A 9 2.29 13.49 5.73
CA LEU A 9 1.60 12.84 6.86
C LEU A 9 1.41 13.77 8.08
N LEU A 10 2.24 14.80 8.20
CA LEU A 10 2.08 15.85 9.21
C LEU A 10 0.89 16.77 8.92
N THR A 11 0.60 17.07 7.65
CA THR A 11 -0.31 18.17 7.26
C THR A 11 -1.57 17.75 6.52
N TYR A 12 -1.68 16.48 6.09
CA TYR A 12 -2.78 16.03 5.22
C TYR A 12 -4.18 16.26 5.80
N ARG A 13 -4.32 16.23 7.14
CA ARG A 13 -5.60 16.41 7.86
C ARG A 13 -6.26 17.76 7.59
N SER A 14 -5.54 18.74 7.05
CA SER A 14 -6.09 20.02 6.62
C SER A 14 -6.91 19.95 5.33
N PHE A 15 -6.77 18.87 4.54
CA PHE A 15 -7.41 18.74 3.22
C PHE A 15 -7.92 17.32 2.90
N CYS A 16 -7.73 16.34 3.78
CA CYS A 16 -8.15 14.96 3.60
C CYS A 16 -8.30 14.25 4.96
N THR A 17 -9.33 13.43 5.12
CA THR A 17 -9.53 12.65 6.36
C THR A 17 -8.64 11.40 6.39
N PRO A 18 -8.35 10.83 7.59
CA PRO A 18 -7.64 9.56 7.70
C PRO A 18 -8.29 8.43 6.89
N ARG A 19 -9.62 8.32 6.90
CA ARG A 19 -10.35 7.27 6.16
C ARG A 19 -10.21 7.43 4.65
N GLU A 20 -10.41 8.66 4.14
CA GLU A 20 -10.21 8.95 2.71
C GLU A 20 -8.77 8.69 2.27
N LEU A 21 -7.78 9.07 3.10
CA LEU A 21 -6.38 8.81 2.79
C LEU A 21 -6.11 7.30 2.66
N LEU A 22 -6.63 6.49 3.59
CA LEU A 22 -6.51 5.03 3.52
C LEU A 22 -7.12 4.49 2.22
N GLU A 23 -8.36 4.90 1.90
CA GLU A 23 -9.05 4.47 0.69
C GLU A 23 -8.28 4.84 -0.60
N LEU A 24 -7.77 6.07 -0.68
CA LEU A 24 -6.98 6.54 -1.81
C LEU A 24 -5.66 5.77 -1.95
N LEU A 25 -5.00 5.44 -0.84
CA LEU A 25 -3.77 4.65 -0.84
C LEU A 25 -4.03 3.20 -1.27
N VAL A 26 -5.11 2.58 -0.79
CA VAL A 26 -5.52 1.22 -1.21
C VAL A 26 -5.82 1.21 -2.71
N LYS A 27 -6.61 2.17 -3.21
CA LYS A 27 -6.89 2.33 -4.65
C LYS A 27 -5.60 2.54 -5.46
N ARG A 28 -4.62 3.26 -4.91
CA ARG A 28 -3.31 3.47 -5.55
C ARG A 28 -2.46 2.19 -5.60
N PHE A 29 -2.64 1.28 -4.65
CA PHE A 29 -1.96 -0.01 -4.61
C PHE A 29 -2.52 -1.00 -5.63
N GLU A 30 -3.84 -0.99 -5.82
CA GLU A 30 -4.60 -1.88 -6.71
C GLU A 30 -4.55 -1.42 -8.16
N ILE A 31 -3.37 -1.47 -8.76
CA ILE A 31 -3.16 -1.08 -10.16
C ILE A 31 -3.67 -2.21 -11.06
N PRO A 32 -4.66 -1.96 -11.94
CA PRO A 32 -5.16 -2.97 -12.87
C PRO A 32 -4.08 -3.30 -13.90
N GLU A 33 -3.99 -4.58 -14.28
CA GLU A 33 -3.13 -4.96 -15.40
C GLU A 33 -3.68 -4.39 -16.71
N PRO A 34 -2.81 -3.96 -17.65
CA PRO A 34 -3.23 -3.53 -18.96
C PRO A 34 -3.95 -4.69 -19.66
N LYS A 35 -5.13 -4.42 -20.23
CA LYS A 35 -5.84 -5.38 -21.07
C LYS A 35 -5.25 -5.33 -22.46
N PHE A 36 -4.77 -6.46 -22.95
CA PHE A 36 -4.34 -6.61 -24.35
C PHE A 36 -5.48 -7.26 -25.14
N ASN A 37 -5.73 -6.77 -26.35
CA ASN A 37 -6.70 -7.38 -27.24
C ASN A 37 -6.10 -8.69 -27.78
N THR A 38 -6.45 -9.82 -27.16
CA THR A 38 -5.88 -11.12 -27.55
C THR A 38 -6.39 -11.61 -28.91
N THR A 39 -7.48 -11.02 -29.42
CA THR A 39 -8.07 -11.33 -30.73
C THR A 39 -7.22 -10.87 -31.92
N SER A 40 -6.20 -10.05 -31.68
CA SER A 40 -5.27 -9.54 -32.71
C SER A 40 -3.86 -10.14 -32.60
N ILE A 41 -3.64 -11.14 -31.74
CA ILE A 41 -2.34 -11.85 -31.67
C ILE A 41 -2.28 -12.81 -32.84
N HIS A 42 -1.52 -12.46 -33.87
CA HIS A 42 -1.44 -13.22 -35.11
C HIS A 42 -0.22 -14.17 -35.17
N ASP A 43 0.79 -13.97 -34.32
CA ASP A 43 1.95 -14.87 -34.21
C ASP A 43 2.53 -15.00 -32.78
N ASP A 44 3.43 -15.97 -32.60
CA ASP A 44 4.11 -16.26 -31.32
C ASP A 44 5.04 -15.12 -30.85
N ASN A 45 5.63 -14.34 -31.76
CA ASN A 45 6.51 -13.21 -31.43
C ASN A 45 5.72 -12.05 -30.80
N GLU A 46 4.51 -11.80 -31.27
CA GLU A 46 3.61 -10.79 -30.70
C GLU A 46 3.17 -11.19 -29.29
N ALA A 47 2.86 -12.48 -29.09
CA ALA A 47 2.56 -13.03 -27.77
C ALA A 47 3.74 -12.90 -26.79
N LEU A 48 4.96 -13.15 -27.26
CA LEU A 48 6.19 -12.95 -26.48
C LEU A 48 6.40 -11.48 -26.10
N LYS A 49 6.24 -10.57 -27.05
CA LYS A 49 6.36 -9.13 -26.80
C LYS A 49 5.36 -8.63 -25.75
N ILE A 50 4.10 -9.05 -25.82
CA ILE A 50 3.08 -8.70 -24.82
C ILE A 50 3.47 -9.21 -23.43
N ARG A 51 4.02 -10.42 -23.33
CA ARG A 51 4.49 -10.98 -22.05
C ARG A 51 5.66 -10.17 -21.47
N GLU A 52 6.59 -9.73 -22.32
CA GLU A 52 7.71 -8.88 -21.92
C GLU A 52 7.25 -7.49 -21.47
N ASP A 53 6.33 -6.86 -22.20
CA ASP A 53 5.74 -5.57 -21.85
C ASP A 53 4.97 -5.65 -20.53
N LEU A 54 4.18 -6.71 -20.31
CA LEU A 54 3.51 -6.97 -19.03
C LEU A 54 4.51 -7.15 -17.87
N LYS A 55 5.58 -7.91 -18.10
CA LYS A 55 6.64 -8.10 -17.11
C LYS A 55 7.33 -6.77 -16.78
N ARG A 56 7.58 -5.94 -17.79
CA ARG A 56 8.16 -4.60 -17.64
C ARG A 56 7.24 -3.69 -16.85
N PHE A 57 5.96 -3.60 -17.21
CA PHE A 57 4.94 -2.82 -16.49
C PHE A 57 4.86 -3.23 -15.01
N ARG A 58 4.80 -4.53 -14.71
CA ARG A 58 4.80 -5.04 -13.34
C ARG A 58 6.05 -4.62 -12.57
N ASN A 59 7.22 -4.69 -13.18
CA ASN A 59 8.51 -4.47 -12.52
C ASN A 59 8.88 -2.99 -12.37
N GLU A 60 8.64 -2.18 -13.40
CA GLU A 60 9.06 -0.78 -13.46
C GLU A 60 7.99 0.19 -12.97
N TYR A 61 6.71 -0.20 -13.01
CA TYR A 61 5.61 0.65 -12.58
C TYR A 61 4.89 0.11 -11.33
N VAL A 62 4.32 -1.09 -11.41
CA VAL A 62 3.43 -1.61 -10.34
C VAL A 62 4.19 -1.80 -9.03
N LYS A 63 5.31 -2.54 -9.05
CA LYS A 63 6.11 -2.79 -7.85
C LYS A 63 6.61 -1.51 -7.18
N PRO A 64 7.18 -0.51 -7.90
CA PRO A 64 7.59 0.75 -7.28
C PRO A 64 6.45 1.59 -6.69
N VAL A 65 5.26 1.56 -7.31
CA VAL A 65 4.10 2.26 -6.74
C VAL A 65 3.60 1.55 -5.49
N GLN A 66 3.42 0.23 -5.54
CA GLN A 66 3.01 -0.57 -4.39
C GLN A 66 3.97 -0.44 -3.21
N PHE A 67 5.29 -0.49 -3.47
CA PHE A 67 6.31 -0.28 -2.45
C PHE A 67 6.18 1.10 -1.77
N ARG A 68 5.97 2.15 -2.57
CA ARG A 68 5.79 3.51 -2.04
C ARG A 68 4.54 3.62 -1.17
N VAL A 69 3.43 3.00 -1.57
CA VAL A 69 2.19 2.97 -0.76
C VAL A 69 2.42 2.26 0.57
N VAL A 70 3.04 1.08 0.55
CA VAL A 70 3.35 0.34 1.80
C VAL A 70 4.29 1.15 2.69
N ASN A 71 5.24 1.89 2.10
CA ASN A 71 6.11 2.77 2.86
C ASN A 71 5.37 3.97 3.50
N VAL A 72 4.29 4.46 2.87
CA VAL A 72 3.41 5.46 3.48
C VAL A 72 2.74 4.87 4.72
N PHE A 73 2.15 3.68 4.62
CA PHE A 73 1.53 3.00 5.77
C PHE A 73 2.52 2.75 6.90
N ARG A 74 3.75 2.33 6.57
CA ARG A 74 4.81 2.17 7.56
C ARG A 74 5.07 3.47 8.34
N HIS A 75 5.28 4.59 7.65
CA HIS A 75 5.54 5.88 8.31
C HIS A 75 4.32 6.39 9.08
N TRP A 76 3.12 6.15 8.56
CA TRP A 76 1.88 6.53 9.22
C TRP A 76 1.72 5.81 10.57
N VAL A 77 1.89 4.48 10.57
CA VAL A 77 1.87 3.66 11.79
C VAL A 77 2.99 4.05 12.75
N ASP A 78 4.21 4.25 12.25
CA ASP A 78 5.36 4.51 13.11
C ASP A 78 5.28 5.88 13.80
N HIS A 79 4.84 6.93 13.10
CA HIS A 79 4.96 8.32 13.55
C HIS A 79 3.62 9.05 13.80
N HIS A 80 2.52 8.54 13.28
CA HIS A 80 1.20 9.19 13.33
C HIS A 80 0.12 8.22 13.81
N PHE A 81 0.48 7.37 14.78
CA PHE A 81 -0.39 6.29 15.25
C PHE A 81 -1.70 6.77 15.92
N TYR A 82 -1.72 8.01 16.40
CA TYR A 82 -2.88 8.63 17.04
C TYR A 82 -4.14 8.67 16.16
N ASP A 83 -4.02 8.61 14.82
CA ASP A 83 -5.19 8.46 13.95
C ASP A 83 -5.89 7.11 14.16
N PHE A 84 -5.10 6.05 14.32
CA PHE A 84 -5.59 4.68 14.51
C PHE A 84 -6.04 4.43 15.95
N GLU A 85 -5.44 5.13 16.92
CA GLU A 85 -5.90 5.09 18.33
C GLU A 85 -7.29 5.72 18.48
N ARG A 86 -7.57 6.80 17.73
CA ARG A 86 -8.85 7.52 17.78
C ARG A 86 -9.95 6.87 16.93
N ASP A 87 -9.58 5.98 16.01
CA ASP A 87 -10.51 5.38 15.06
C ASP A 87 -10.18 3.89 14.84
N HIS A 88 -10.83 3.02 15.61
CA HIS A 88 -10.64 1.58 15.51
C HIS A 88 -11.06 0.99 14.15
N ASP A 89 -12.07 1.57 13.49
CA ASP A 89 -12.48 1.13 12.15
C ASP A 89 -11.37 1.39 11.12
N LEU A 90 -10.68 2.54 11.24
CA LEU A 90 -9.52 2.84 10.40
C LEU A 90 -8.40 1.80 10.60
N LEU A 91 -8.13 1.42 11.85
CA LEU A 91 -7.12 0.41 12.18
C LEU A 91 -7.48 -0.97 11.61
N ASP A 92 -8.74 -1.38 11.75
CA ASP A 92 -9.23 -2.66 11.25
C ASP A 92 -9.17 -2.73 9.73
N ARG A 93 -9.56 -1.66 9.03
CA ARG A 93 -9.42 -1.56 7.56
C ARG A 93 -7.95 -1.68 7.13
N LEU A 94 -7.03 -1.01 7.81
CA LEU A 94 -5.60 -1.13 7.52
C LEU A 94 -5.10 -2.56 7.74
N ASN A 95 -5.46 -3.20 8.86
CA ASN A 95 -5.10 -4.59 9.15
C ASN A 95 -5.63 -5.56 8.09
N ASN A 96 -6.89 -5.39 7.66
CA ASN A 96 -7.50 -6.19 6.61
C ASN A 96 -6.76 -6.03 5.28
N PHE A 97 -6.40 -4.79 4.91
CA PHE A 97 -5.60 -4.53 3.73
C PHE A 97 -4.20 -5.19 3.81
N LEU A 98 -3.49 -5.05 4.93
CA LEU A 98 -2.16 -5.67 5.09
C LEU A 98 -2.22 -7.20 4.95
N ARG A 99 -3.29 -7.84 5.44
CA ARG A 99 -3.53 -9.29 5.28
C ARG A 99 -3.83 -9.70 3.85
N SER A 100 -4.42 -8.82 3.03
CA SER A 100 -4.78 -9.12 1.64
C SER A 100 -3.57 -9.10 0.68
N ILE A 101 -2.45 -8.48 1.08
CA ILE A 101 -1.23 -8.40 0.27
C ILE A 101 -0.63 -9.81 0.06
N LYS A 102 -0.64 -10.31 -1.19
CA LYS A 102 -0.14 -11.64 -1.56
C LYS A 102 1.31 -11.64 -2.09
N VAL A 103 1.80 -10.51 -2.61
CA VAL A 103 3.12 -10.42 -3.24
C VAL A 103 4.22 -10.63 -2.19
N LYS A 104 5.04 -11.67 -2.34
CA LYS A 104 6.04 -12.13 -1.34
C LYS A 104 6.90 -11.00 -0.74
N ALA A 105 7.42 -10.10 -1.57
CA ALA A 105 8.25 -8.98 -1.09
C ALA A 105 7.44 -7.99 -0.24
N MET A 106 6.22 -7.65 -0.67
CA MET A 106 5.33 -6.74 0.06
C MET A 106 4.74 -7.40 1.30
N ARG A 107 4.56 -8.72 1.30
CA ARG A 107 4.12 -9.51 2.46
C ARG A 107 5.06 -9.33 3.64
N LYS A 108 6.38 -9.46 3.42
CA LYS A 108 7.39 -9.23 4.47
C LYS A 108 7.29 -7.83 5.09
N MET A 109 7.06 -6.81 4.26
CA MET A 109 6.90 -5.44 4.74
C MET A 109 5.55 -5.26 5.49
N ALA A 110 4.48 -5.85 4.98
CA ALA A 110 3.18 -5.86 5.64
C ALA A 110 3.26 -6.52 7.03
N ASP A 111 3.96 -7.65 7.14
CA ASP A 111 4.19 -8.34 8.43
C ASP A 111 4.97 -7.46 9.41
N PHE A 112 5.95 -6.68 8.92
CA PHE A 112 6.69 -5.71 9.75
C PHE A 112 5.76 -4.61 10.28
N ILE A 113 4.89 -4.07 9.42
CA ILE A 113 3.92 -3.04 9.82
C ILE A 113 2.92 -3.62 10.84
N SER A 114 2.37 -4.81 10.59
CA SER A 114 1.46 -5.51 11.51
C SER A 114 2.11 -5.75 12.88
N LYS A 115 3.40 -6.11 12.93
CA LYS A 115 4.15 -6.20 14.19
C LYS A 115 4.37 -4.83 14.87
N SER A 116 4.54 -3.76 14.11
CA SER A 116 4.62 -2.39 14.65
C SER A 116 3.29 -1.99 15.29
N ILE A 117 2.17 -2.26 14.60
CA ILE A 117 0.81 -2.06 15.11
C ILE A 117 0.61 -2.83 16.42
N GLN A 118 0.89 -4.14 16.45
CA GLN A 118 0.66 -4.95 17.65
C GLN A 118 1.43 -4.43 18.86
N ARG A 119 2.69 -4.00 18.66
CA ARG A 119 3.49 -3.41 19.74
C ARG A 119 2.87 -2.12 20.29
N LYS A 120 2.35 -1.26 19.42
CA LYS A 120 1.72 0.01 19.81
C LYS A 120 0.37 -0.21 20.50
N VAL A 121 -0.45 -1.14 20.02
CA VAL A 121 -1.71 -1.52 20.67
C VAL A 121 -1.46 -2.11 22.06
N ASN A 122 -0.51 -3.04 22.18
CA ASN A 122 -0.18 -3.64 23.47
C ASN A 122 0.37 -2.61 24.46
N PHE A 123 1.21 -1.68 23.98
CA PHE A 123 1.66 -0.57 24.80
C PHE A 123 0.47 0.22 25.30
N PHE A 124 -0.44 0.68 24.43
CA PHE A 124 -1.62 1.44 24.83
C PHE A 124 -2.49 0.72 25.88
N VAL A 125 -2.81 -0.56 25.66
CA VAL A 125 -3.60 -1.37 26.61
C VAL A 125 -2.90 -1.53 27.96
N SER A 126 -1.58 -1.43 28.03
CA SER A 126 -0.83 -1.56 29.30
C SER A 126 -0.87 -0.29 30.17
N TYR A 127 -1.35 0.85 29.63
CA TYR A 127 -1.41 2.14 30.33
C TYR A 127 -2.86 2.66 30.48
N VAL A 128 -3.86 1.84 30.14
CA VAL A 128 -5.29 2.07 30.42
C VAL A 128 -5.71 1.11 31.52
#